data_AF-A0A6I4M0W3-F1
#
_entry.id   AF-A0A6I4M0W3-F1
#
_cell.length_a   1.000
_cell.length_b   1.000
_cell.length_c   1.000
_cell.angle_alpha   90.00
_cell.angle_beta   90.00
_cell.angle_gamma   90.00
#
_symmetry.space_group_name_H-M   'P 1'
#
loop_
_entity.id
_entity.type
_entity.pdbx_description
1 polymer ?
#
loop_
_entity_poly.entity_id
_entity_poly.type
_entity_poly.pdbx_seq_one_letter_code
_entity_poly.pdbx_strand_id
1 'polypeptide(L)'
;MMYHRKVAEQQLSYLIVGLLALYGCADKVTPPTPPLLQNVSAAGGWWNAGCPPRDATEAEFFEPSQEALSPELMERLSREFPVGSDASRLERNLKEQGFSFSLPCDGLSAIHLGEFSQNGGGFNGPYPIFAQIVWEQDDAGKILWTKATVSFTGP
;
A
#
# COMPACT_ATOMS: atom_id res chain seq x y z
N MET A 1 63.39 11.83 -11.48
CA MET A 1 61.97 12.28 -11.46
C MET A 1 61.06 11.11 -11.82
N MET A 2 60.74 10.22 -10.89
CA MET A 2 59.86 9.06 -11.18
C MET A 2 59.01 8.61 -9.98
N TYR A 3 59.14 9.28 -8.82
CA TYR A 3 58.52 8.82 -7.56
C TYR A 3 57.16 9.47 -7.27
N HIS A 4 56.90 10.68 -7.81
CA HIS A 4 55.66 11.40 -7.52
C HIS A 4 54.43 10.97 -8.35
N ARG A 5 54.62 10.25 -9.46
CA ARG A 5 53.51 9.89 -10.37
C ARG A 5 52.69 8.70 -9.87
N LYS A 6 53.30 7.77 -9.13
CA LYS A 6 52.61 6.56 -8.61
C LYS A 6 51.65 6.85 -7.44
N VAL A 7 51.88 7.92 -6.69
CA VAL A 7 51.06 8.24 -5.51
C VAL A 7 49.70 8.83 -5.91
N ALA A 8 49.62 9.53 -7.03
CA ALA A 8 48.37 10.15 -7.51
C ALA A 8 47.37 9.11 -8.06
N GLU A 9 47.83 8.06 -8.74
CA GLU A 9 46.95 7.01 -9.29
C GLU A 9 46.38 6.11 -8.19
N GLN A 10 47.14 5.86 -7.12
CA GLN A 10 46.70 5.01 -6.02
C GLN A 10 45.65 5.69 -5.12
N GLN A 11 45.69 7.02 -5.00
CA GLN A 11 44.72 7.81 -4.22
C GLN A 11 43.34 7.91 -4.90
N LEU A 12 43.28 7.90 -6.24
CA LEU A 12 42.02 7.94 -6.97
C LEU A 12 41.21 6.64 -6.82
N SER A 13 41.88 5.48 -6.76
CA SER A 13 41.23 4.18 -6.63
C SER A 13 40.53 3.97 -5.28
N TYR A 14 41.09 4.48 -4.19
CA TYR A 14 40.48 4.36 -2.86
C TYR A 14 39.24 5.25 -2.69
N LEU A 15 39.20 6.42 -3.33
CA LEU A 15 38.04 7.32 -3.30
C LEU A 15 36.81 6.73 -4.00
N ILE A 16 37.01 5.98 -5.10
CA ILE A 16 35.90 5.37 -5.86
C ILE A 16 35.31 4.16 -5.10
N VAL A 17 36.14 3.36 -4.43
CA VAL A 17 35.68 2.21 -3.63
C VAL A 17 34.97 2.67 -2.35
N GLY A 18 35.42 3.76 -1.72
CA GLY A 18 34.77 4.36 -0.55
C GLY A 18 33.37 4.93 -0.84
N LEU A 19 33.16 5.51 -2.03
CA LEU A 19 31.85 6.02 -2.44
C LEU A 19 30.85 4.90 -2.77
N LEU A 20 31.27 3.80 -3.39
CA LEU A 20 30.38 2.67 -3.71
C LEU A 20 29.89 1.89 -2.47
N ALA A 21 30.65 1.89 -1.38
CA ALA A 21 30.27 1.22 -0.14
C ALA A 21 29.15 1.95 0.64
N LEU A 22 28.96 3.26 0.41
CA LEU A 22 27.93 4.05 1.11
C LEU A 22 26.55 4.02 0.43
N TYR A 23 26.46 3.59 -0.83
CA TYR A 23 25.19 3.46 -1.56
C TYR A 23 24.52 2.07 -1.43
N GLY A 24 25.18 1.11 -0.76
CA GLY A 24 24.80 -0.31 -0.82
C GLY A 24 23.64 -0.76 0.08
N CYS A 25 23.19 0.06 1.03
CA CYS A 25 22.15 -0.34 1.99
C CYS A 25 20.97 0.64 1.94
N ALA A 26 20.30 0.75 0.79
CA ALA A 26 18.92 1.22 0.81
C ALA A 26 18.09 0.13 1.48
N ASP A 27 17.51 0.43 2.66
CA ASP A 27 16.65 -0.51 3.36
C ASP A 27 15.49 -0.91 2.44
N LYS A 28 15.38 -2.21 2.16
CA LYS A 28 14.33 -2.73 1.28
C LYS A 28 13.02 -2.81 2.06
N VAL A 29 11.92 -2.46 1.40
CA VAL A 29 10.58 -2.73 1.93
C VAL A 29 10.27 -4.23 1.84
N THR A 30 9.68 -4.77 2.91
CA THR A 30 9.31 -6.19 3.02
C THR A 30 7.89 -6.32 3.59
N PRO A 31 6.99 -7.09 2.96
CA PRO A 31 7.16 -7.80 1.68
C PRO A 31 7.32 -6.82 0.48
N PRO A 32 7.75 -7.29 -0.70
CA PRO A 32 7.82 -6.44 -1.90
C PRO A 32 6.47 -5.82 -2.24
N THR A 33 6.48 -4.64 -2.87
CA THR A 33 5.23 -3.96 -3.26
C THR A 33 4.49 -4.77 -4.32
N PRO A 34 3.26 -5.24 -4.05
CA PRO A 34 2.52 -6.06 -4.98
C PRO A 34 2.03 -5.24 -6.18
N PRO A 35 1.76 -5.86 -7.34
CA PRO A 35 1.32 -5.16 -8.55
C PRO A 35 0.15 -4.21 -8.33
N LEU A 36 -0.82 -4.61 -7.50
CA LEU A 36 -1.99 -3.79 -7.19
C LEU A 36 -1.63 -2.46 -6.52
N LEU A 37 -0.50 -2.38 -5.81
CA LEU A 37 -0.05 -1.19 -5.06
C LEU A 37 1.11 -0.44 -5.73
N GLN A 38 1.48 -0.76 -6.97
CA GLN A 38 2.52 -0.01 -7.69
C GLN A 38 1.99 1.32 -8.21
N ASN A 39 2.74 2.41 -8.12
CA ASN A 39 2.33 3.73 -8.64
C ASN A 39 0.93 4.17 -8.12
N VAL A 40 0.70 4.02 -6.82
CA VAL A 40 -0.50 4.51 -6.14
C VAL A 40 -0.15 5.75 -5.31
N SER A 41 -1.11 6.64 -5.15
CA SER A 41 -0.96 7.82 -4.29
C SER A 41 -1.70 7.61 -2.97
N ALA A 42 -1.13 8.14 -1.89
CA ALA A 42 -1.84 8.22 -0.62
C ALA A 42 -2.89 9.33 -0.69
N ALA A 43 -4.00 9.11 -0.02
CA ALA A 43 -5.05 10.11 0.14
C ALA A 43 -5.11 10.57 1.59
N GLY A 44 -5.42 11.85 1.79
CA GLY A 44 -5.68 12.42 3.12
C GLY A 44 -7.19 12.47 3.36
N GLY A 45 -7.61 12.24 4.61
CA GLY A 45 -9.02 12.23 4.95
C GLY A 45 -9.33 11.29 6.11
N TRP A 46 -10.62 11.07 6.35
CA TRP A 46 -11.08 10.04 7.28
C TRP A 46 -11.24 8.69 6.56
N TRP A 47 -11.23 7.59 7.30
CA TRP A 47 -11.46 6.25 6.75
C TRP A 47 -12.37 5.45 7.70
N ASN A 48 -13.50 4.95 7.21
CA ASN A 48 -14.47 4.17 8.02
C ASN A 48 -14.61 2.71 7.58
N ALA A 49 -13.75 2.25 6.65
CA ALA A 49 -13.81 0.89 6.09
C ALA A 49 -15.21 0.47 5.58
N GLY A 50 -16.02 1.42 5.11
CA GLY A 50 -17.38 1.15 4.62
C GLY A 50 -18.39 0.75 5.69
N CYS A 51 -18.04 0.84 6.98
CA CYS A 51 -18.98 0.56 8.05
C CYS A 51 -20.05 1.66 8.13
N PRO A 52 -21.33 1.30 8.34
CA PRO A 52 -22.36 2.29 8.58
C PRO A 52 -22.06 3.06 9.88
N PRO A 53 -22.43 4.35 9.95
CA PRO A 53 -22.28 5.13 11.16
C PRO A 53 -23.13 4.54 12.30
N ARG A 54 -22.61 4.55 13.53
CA ARG A 54 -23.29 4.01 14.72
C ARG A 54 -24.39 4.95 15.22
N ASP A 55 -24.23 6.24 14.98
CA ASP A 55 -25.20 7.28 15.34
C ASP A 55 -25.19 8.45 14.35
N ALA A 56 -26.12 9.39 14.54
CA ALA A 56 -26.28 10.54 13.67
C ALA A 56 -25.07 11.50 13.70
N THR A 57 -24.37 11.60 14.83
CA THR A 57 -23.19 12.46 14.96
C THR A 57 -22.01 11.89 14.17
N GLU A 58 -21.83 10.56 14.20
CA GLU A 58 -20.85 9.86 13.38
C GLU A 58 -21.22 9.94 11.88
N ALA A 59 -22.51 9.90 11.54
CA ALA A 59 -22.97 10.09 10.17
C ALA A 59 -22.65 11.49 9.62
N GLU A 60 -22.73 12.53 10.46
CA GLU A 60 -22.36 13.91 10.10
C GLU A 60 -20.85 14.09 9.94
N PHE A 61 -20.04 13.34 10.70
CA PHE A 61 -18.58 13.38 10.60
C PHE A 61 -18.05 12.70 9.33
N PHE A 62 -18.71 11.63 8.88
CA PHE A 62 -18.32 10.88 7.68
C PHE A 62 -18.86 11.49 6.39
N GLU A 63 -18.46 12.73 6.08
CA GLU A 63 -18.76 13.32 4.78
C GLU A 63 -18.03 12.55 3.66
N PRO A 64 -18.74 11.91 2.70
CA PRO A 64 -18.10 11.04 1.69
C PRO A 64 -17.04 11.72 0.83
N SER A 65 -17.10 13.05 0.71
CA SER A 65 -16.16 13.88 -0.05
C SER A 65 -14.76 13.97 0.60
N GLN A 66 -14.64 13.63 1.89
CA GLN A 66 -13.40 13.70 2.66
C GLN A 66 -12.85 12.32 3.05
N GLU A 67 -13.37 11.25 2.46
CA GLU A 67 -12.86 9.90 2.69
C GLU A 67 -11.48 9.75 2.01
N ALA A 68 -10.54 9.10 2.68
CA ALA A 68 -9.16 8.92 2.24
C ALA A 68 -9.03 7.85 1.13
N LEU A 69 -9.76 8.00 0.03
CA LEU A 69 -9.77 7.06 -1.09
C LEU A 69 -8.57 7.26 -2.01
N SER A 70 -7.86 6.18 -2.34
CA SER A 70 -6.73 6.20 -3.30
C SER A 70 -7.24 5.98 -4.73
N PRO A 71 -7.30 7.01 -5.60
CA PRO A 71 -7.99 6.92 -6.88
C PRO A 71 -7.40 5.88 -7.85
N GLU A 72 -6.08 5.76 -7.92
CA GLU A 72 -5.42 4.83 -8.85
C GLU A 72 -5.62 3.36 -8.44
N LEU A 73 -5.76 3.12 -7.14
CA LEU A 73 -6.09 1.80 -6.59
C LEU A 73 -7.57 1.47 -6.83
N MET A 74 -8.46 2.43 -6.60
CA MET A 74 -9.89 2.29 -6.91
C MET A 74 -10.15 2.00 -8.40
N GLU A 75 -9.46 2.72 -9.28
CA GLU A 75 -9.55 2.48 -10.73
C GLU A 75 -9.09 1.06 -11.10
N ARG A 76 -7.98 0.59 -10.54
CA ARG A 76 -7.49 -0.79 -10.74
C ARG A 76 -8.49 -1.83 -10.25
N LEU A 77 -9.00 -1.66 -9.04
CA LEU A 77 -9.97 -2.57 -8.45
C LEU A 77 -11.24 -2.67 -9.30
N SER A 78 -11.82 -1.52 -9.68
CA SER A 78 -13.03 -1.50 -10.52
C SER A 78 -12.80 -2.12 -11.91
N ARG A 79 -11.59 -2.00 -12.47
CA ARG A 79 -11.25 -2.60 -13.77
C ARG A 79 -11.05 -4.12 -13.68
N GLU A 80 -10.36 -4.60 -12.65
CA GLU A 80 -10.00 -6.02 -12.51
C GLU A 80 -11.10 -6.87 -11.83
N PHE A 81 -11.86 -6.24 -10.94
CA PHE A 81 -12.93 -6.79 -10.10
C PHE A 81 -14.17 -5.89 -10.13
N PRO A 82 -14.84 -5.75 -11.28
CA PRO A 82 -16.02 -4.89 -11.40
C PRO A 82 -17.16 -5.39 -10.51
N VAL A 83 -18.11 -4.49 -10.23
CA VAL A 83 -19.38 -4.83 -9.57
C VAL A 83 -20.07 -5.99 -10.29
N GLY A 84 -20.57 -6.96 -9.52
CA GLY A 84 -21.16 -8.20 -10.02
C GLY A 84 -20.17 -9.33 -10.30
N SER A 85 -18.85 -9.09 -10.18
CA SER A 85 -17.84 -10.14 -10.29
C SER A 85 -17.69 -10.96 -8.98
N ASP A 86 -17.06 -12.13 -9.06
CA ASP A 86 -16.89 -13.02 -7.91
C ASP A 86 -15.97 -12.43 -6.84
N ALA A 87 -16.49 -12.21 -5.63
CA ALA A 87 -15.73 -11.71 -4.48
C ALA A 87 -14.60 -12.68 -4.10
N SER A 88 -14.82 -14.00 -4.24
CA SER A 88 -13.77 -15.01 -3.99
C SER A 88 -12.56 -14.86 -4.92
N ARG A 89 -12.74 -14.30 -6.12
CA ARG A 89 -11.62 -14.03 -7.05
C ARG A 89 -10.78 -12.86 -6.56
N LEU A 90 -11.42 -11.80 -6.05
CA LEU A 90 -10.74 -10.69 -5.39
C LEU A 90 -9.97 -11.19 -4.17
N GLU A 91 -10.62 -11.94 -3.27
CA GLU A 91 -9.98 -12.46 -2.06
C GLU A 91 -8.75 -13.32 -2.38
N ARG A 92 -8.84 -14.26 -3.33
CA ARG A 92 -7.68 -15.07 -3.74
C ARG A 92 -6.55 -14.20 -4.29
N ASN A 93 -6.86 -13.23 -5.14
CA ASN A 93 -5.86 -12.34 -5.71
C ASN A 93 -5.18 -11.43 -4.67
N LEU A 94 -5.93 -10.93 -3.69
CA LEU A 94 -5.38 -10.19 -2.56
C LEU A 94 -4.48 -11.07 -1.70
N LYS A 95 -4.89 -12.31 -1.43
CA LYS A 95 -4.10 -13.28 -0.65
C LYS A 95 -2.77 -13.61 -1.33
N GLU A 96 -2.78 -13.82 -2.64
CA GLU A 96 -1.57 -14.05 -3.45
C GLU A 96 -0.60 -12.86 -3.40
N GLN A 97 -1.13 -11.65 -3.18
CA GLN A 97 -0.37 -10.41 -3.03
C GLN A 97 0.04 -10.12 -1.58
N GLY A 98 -0.23 -11.04 -0.65
CA GLY A 98 0.19 -10.93 0.75
C GLY A 98 -0.74 -10.14 1.66
N PHE A 99 -1.98 -9.89 1.24
CA PHE A 99 -2.99 -9.30 2.11
C PHE A 99 -3.50 -10.31 3.15
N SER A 100 -3.78 -9.82 4.36
CA SER A 100 -4.52 -10.54 5.41
C SER A 100 -5.96 -10.06 5.48
N PHE A 101 -6.88 -10.91 5.95
CA PHE A 101 -8.31 -10.60 5.99
C PHE A 101 -8.88 -10.51 7.39
N SER A 102 -9.81 -9.58 7.58
CA SER A 102 -10.59 -9.39 8.79
C SER A 102 -12.01 -8.92 8.44
N LEU A 103 -12.91 -8.94 9.43
CA LEU A 103 -14.23 -8.30 9.31
C LEU A 103 -14.13 -6.90 9.92
N PRO A 104 -14.34 -5.83 9.14
CA PRO A 104 -14.14 -4.46 9.62
C PRO A 104 -15.30 -3.97 10.50
N CYS A 105 -16.49 -4.53 10.34
CA CYS A 105 -17.71 -4.02 10.95
C CYS A 105 -18.39 -5.09 11.82
N ASP A 106 -18.69 -4.73 13.07
CA ASP A 106 -19.39 -5.63 13.99
C ASP A 106 -20.78 -6.00 13.45
N GLY A 107 -21.04 -7.30 13.34
CA GLY A 107 -22.34 -7.82 12.92
C GLY A 107 -22.65 -7.75 11.42
N LEU A 108 -21.75 -7.22 10.58
CA LEU A 108 -21.92 -7.17 9.12
C LEU A 108 -20.94 -8.11 8.43
N SER A 109 -21.33 -9.38 8.29
CA SER A 109 -20.51 -10.41 7.63
C SER A 109 -20.38 -10.23 6.11
N ALA A 110 -21.19 -9.36 5.50
CA ALA A 110 -21.13 -9.06 4.07
C ALA A 110 -19.98 -8.11 3.71
N ILE A 111 -19.43 -7.39 4.69
CA ILE A 111 -18.33 -6.44 4.49
C ILE A 111 -17.03 -7.13 4.90
N HIS A 112 -16.06 -7.10 4.00
CA HIS A 112 -14.76 -7.73 4.17
C HIS A 112 -13.66 -6.69 4.06
N LEU A 113 -12.58 -6.90 4.81
CA LEU A 113 -11.40 -6.05 4.79
C LEU A 113 -10.16 -6.90 4.47
N GLY A 114 -9.41 -6.46 3.47
CA GLY A 114 -8.06 -6.92 3.17
C GLY A 114 -7.04 -5.86 3.55
N GLU A 115 -6.03 -6.23 4.32
CA GLU A 115 -4.97 -5.34 4.80
C GLU A 115 -3.61 -5.80 4.31
N PHE A 116 -2.78 -4.85 3.90
CA PHE A 116 -1.40 -5.09 3.52
C PHE A 116 -0.50 -4.08 4.24
N SER A 117 0.63 -4.57 4.76
CA SER A 117 1.61 -3.74 5.46
C SER A 117 3.02 -4.13 5.03
N GLN A 118 3.82 -3.12 4.68
CA GLN A 118 5.26 -3.25 4.51
C GLN A 118 5.99 -2.70 5.72
N ASN A 119 7.16 -3.27 5.98
CA ASN A 119 8.14 -2.80 6.93
C ASN A 119 9.47 -2.50 6.21
N GLY A 120 10.40 -1.84 6.88
CA GLY A 120 11.68 -1.42 6.29
C GLY A 120 11.54 -0.16 5.44
N GLY A 121 12.48 0.10 4.55
CA GLY A 121 12.50 1.38 3.82
C GLY A 121 12.96 2.54 4.70
N GLY A 122 12.55 3.76 4.34
CA GLY A 122 12.82 4.97 5.14
C GLY A 122 13.62 6.03 4.39
N PHE A 123 14.39 6.85 5.10
CA PHE A 123 15.00 8.07 4.56
C PHE A 123 15.87 7.86 3.31
N ASN A 124 16.54 6.70 3.18
CA ASN A 124 17.39 6.34 2.05
C ASN A 124 16.75 5.30 1.11
N GLY A 125 15.45 5.05 1.23
CA GLY A 125 14.72 4.01 0.49
C GLY A 125 13.26 4.40 0.20
N PRO A 126 12.46 3.51 -0.41
CA PRO A 126 11.03 3.73 -0.55
C PRO A 126 10.36 3.75 0.83
N TYR A 127 9.32 4.57 1.00
CA TYR A 127 8.50 4.52 2.21
C TYR A 127 7.64 3.26 2.22
N PRO A 128 7.57 2.53 3.36
CA PRO A 128 6.68 1.39 3.51
C PRO A 128 5.21 1.77 3.28
N ILE A 129 4.47 0.88 2.64
CA ILE A 129 3.05 1.04 2.36
C ILE A 129 2.21 0.33 3.41
N PHE A 130 1.15 0.99 3.87
CA PHE A 130 -0.01 0.37 4.46
C PHE A 130 -1.21 0.57 3.52
N ALA A 131 -1.94 -0.49 3.22
CA ALA A 131 -3.08 -0.45 2.33
C ALA A 131 -4.25 -1.23 2.91
N GLN A 132 -5.46 -0.69 2.74
CA GLN A 132 -6.71 -1.34 3.12
C GLN A 132 -7.64 -1.34 1.93
N ILE A 133 -8.22 -2.51 1.65
CA ILE A 133 -9.20 -2.73 0.58
C ILE A 133 -10.42 -3.36 1.21
N VAL A 134 -11.57 -2.72 1.05
CA VAL A 134 -12.84 -3.18 1.58
C VAL A 134 -13.76 -3.49 0.43
N TRP A 135 -14.53 -4.57 0.56
CA TRP A 135 -15.61 -4.87 -0.37
C TRP A 135 -16.83 -5.38 0.39
N GLU A 136 -18.01 -5.07 -0.15
CA GLU A 136 -19.24 -5.74 0.22
C GLU A 136 -19.59 -6.79 -0.83
N GLN A 137 -20.12 -7.92 -0.39
CA GLN A 137 -20.64 -8.96 -1.28
C GLN A 137 -22.12 -9.27 -1.01
N ASP A 138 -22.84 -9.67 -2.05
CA ASP A 138 -24.21 -10.19 -1.93
C ASP A 138 -24.23 -11.67 -1.48
N ASP A 139 -25.43 -12.21 -1.26
CA ASP A 139 -25.65 -13.61 -0.88
C ASP A 139 -25.15 -14.62 -1.92
N ALA A 140 -24.96 -14.19 -3.17
CA ALA A 140 -24.39 -15.00 -4.25
C ALA A 140 -22.84 -14.89 -4.32
N GLY A 141 -22.21 -14.15 -3.40
CA GLY A 141 -20.77 -13.93 -3.35
C GLY A 141 -20.27 -12.99 -4.44
N LYS A 142 -21.11 -12.08 -4.93
CA LYS A 142 -20.75 -11.07 -5.93
C LYS A 142 -20.44 -9.74 -5.29
N ILE A 143 -19.45 -9.04 -5.82
CA ILE A 143 -19.04 -7.71 -5.34
C ILE A 143 -20.16 -6.70 -5.59
N LEU A 144 -20.62 -6.03 -4.53
CA LEU A 144 -21.55 -4.90 -4.61
C LEU A 144 -20.82 -3.57 -4.78
N TRP A 145 -19.72 -3.38 -4.04
CA TRP A 145 -18.82 -2.24 -4.17
C TRP A 145 -17.45 -2.57 -3.60
N THR A 146 -16.45 -1.76 -3.96
CA THR A 146 -15.09 -1.79 -3.40
C THR A 146 -14.66 -0.39 -2.98
N LYS A 147 -13.94 -0.29 -1.86
CA LYS A 147 -13.26 0.93 -1.41
C LYS A 147 -11.81 0.60 -1.09
N ALA A 148 -10.91 1.57 -1.24
CA ALA A 148 -9.52 1.35 -0.90
C ALA A 148 -8.78 2.62 -0.52
N THR A 149 -7.86 2.48 0.41
CA THR A 149 -6.94 3.53 0.87
C THR A 149 -5.51 3.01 0.94
N VAL A 150 -4.57 3.92 0.71
CA VAL A 150 -3.14 3.70 0.86
C VAL A 150 -2.56 4.83 1.71
N SER A 151 -1.70 4.47 2.65
CA SER A 151 -0.83 5.40 3.35
C SER A 151 0.63 4.95 3.26
N PHE A 152 1.54 5.92 3.30
CA PHE A 152 2.98 5.67 3.36
C PHE A 152 3.43 5.98 4.77
N THR A 153 3.98 5.00 5.48
CA THR A 153 4.53 5.20 6.81
C THR A 153 5.91 5.84 6.67
N GLY A 154 5.99 7.13 6.95
CA GLY A 154 7.27 7.83 7.15
C GLY A 154 7.96 7.40 8.45
N PRO A 155 9.25 7.71 8.64
CA PRO A 155 9.91 7.67 9.94
C PRO A 155 9.28 8.66 10.92
#